data_AF-A0A084JCN5-F1
#
_entry.id   AF-A0A084JCN5-F1
#
_cell.length_a   1.000
_cell.length_b   1.000
_cell.length_c   1.000
_cell.angle_alpha   90.00
_cell.angle_beta   90.00
_cell.angle_gamma   90.00
#
_symmetry.space_group_name_H-M   'P 1'
#
loop_
_entity.id
_entity.type
_entity.pdbx_description
1 polymer ?
#
loop_
_entity_poly.entity_id
_entity_poly.type
_entity_poly.pdbx_seq_one_letter_code
_entity_poly.pdbx_strand_id
1 'polypeptide(L)'
;MNGMAKKVWKLLNSGKKPSNQEIIGIIGTGRGVGVTHFTVMTAGYLGGVLRKRCAVLEWNSHEDFQNMRKLCTKEQSQAGCFQLLEADYYERAGIDTLLLCKKSGYQAVIVDYGTVREGNLEEFLRCDRQFVLGSLTEWQLEAFLGFERKGKKAEKSWKTLVSFGSEEARKNAEKRLNIPISRIPVSVDVFAVTGEIIGFYQQFF
;
A
#
# COMPACT_ATOMS: atom_id res chain seq x y z
N MET A 1 2.40 -29.29 22.23
CA MET A 1 2.04 -27.90 21.87
C MET A 1 2.79 -27.51 20.61
N ASN A 2 2.07 -27.16 19.55
CA ASN A 2 2.58 -26.98 18.18
C ASN A 2 3.54 -25.76 18.09
N GLY A 3 4.64 -25.87 17.34
CA GLY A 3 5.69 -24.84 17.25
C GLY A 3 5.20 -23.46 16.78
N MET A 4 4.10 -23.45 16.04
CA MET A 4 3.39 -22.25 15.56
C MET A 4 2.82 -21.41 16.72
N ALA A 5 2.23 -22.06 17.72
CA ALA A 5 1.66 -21.37 18.88
C ALA A 5 2.73 -20.68 19.73
N LYS A 6 3.93 -21.27 19.82
CA LYS A 6 5.05 -20.69 20.58
C LYS A 6 5.65 -19.45 19.90
N LYS A 7 5.74 -19.41 18.56
CA LYS A 7 6.24 -18.24 17.82
C LYS A 7 5.24 -17.08 17.84
N VAL A 8 3.95 -17.41 17.67
CA VAL A 8 2.84 -16.44 17.82
C VAL A 8 2.78 -15.89 19.25
N TRP A 9 2.94 -16.72 20.28
CA TRP A 9 3.03 -16.27 21.67
C TRP A 9 4.23 -15.37 21.97
N LYS A 10 5.38 -15.62 21.33
CA LYS A 10 6.58 -14.78 21.51
C LYS A 10 6.43 -13.40 20.86
N LEU A 11 5.70 -13.30 19.75
CA LEU A 11 5.35 -12.04 19.08
C LEU A 11 4.27 -11.24 19.84
N LEU A 12 3.35 -11.92 20.52
CA LEU A 12 2.26 -11.30 21.30
C LEU A 12 2.73 -10.66 22.61
N ASN A 13 3.87 -11.06 23.16
CA ASN A 13 4.33 -10.66 24.50
C ASN A 13 5.46 -9.62 24.53
N SER A 14 5.75 -8.94 23.42
CA SER A 14 6.70 -7.83 23.43
C SER A 14 6.12 -6.59 22.73
N GLY A 15 5.66 -5.64 23.53
CA GLY A 15 5.61 -4.24 23.10
C GLY A 15 4.34 -3.52 23.52
N LYS A 16 4.52 -2.49 24.35
CA LYS A 16 3.57 -1.38 24.47
C LYS A 16 3.14 -0.94 23.06
N LYS A 17 1.86 -0.61 22.89
CA LYS A 17 1.32 0.03 21.67
C LYS A 17 2.26 1.17 21.28
N PRO A 18 2.89 1.16 20.09
CA PRO A 18 3.67 2.30 19.65
C PRO A 18 2.73 3.50 19.65
N SER A 19 3.05 4.56 20.37
CA SER A 19 2.19 5.74 20.51
C SER A 19 1.98 6.51 19.19
N ASN A 20 2.49 5.99 18.07
CA ASN A 20 2.50 6.62 16.76
C ASN A 20 2.46 5.60 15.59
N GLN A 21 1.82 4.44 15.76
CA GLN A 21 1.60 3.51 14.64
C GLN A 21 0.65 4.14 13.62
N GLU A 22 1.01 4.06 12.34
CA GLU A 22 0.22 4.59 11.23
C GLU A 22 -0.26 3.45 10.31
N ILE A 23 -1.55 3.42 10.01
CA ILE A 23 -2.15 2.54 9.00
C ILE A 23 -2.26 3.30 7.68
N ILE A 24 -1.60 2.80 6.65
CA ILE A 24 -1.49 3.42 5.33
C ILE A 24 -2.25 2.55 4.33
N GLY A 25 -3.39 3.04 3.84
CA GLY A 25 -4.19 2.37 2.82
C GLY A 25 -3.82 2.82 1.42
N ILE A 26 -3.70 1.86 0.50
CA ILE A 26 -3.42 2.11 -0.92
C ILE A 26 -4.47 1.35 -1.73
N ILE A 27 -5.19 2.05 -2.61
CA ILE A 27 -6.25 1.45 -3.44
C ILE A 27 -6.23 2.00 -4.86
N GLY A 28 -6.52 1.16 -5.84
CA GLY A 28 -6.54 1.52 -7.26
C GLY A 28 -7.95 1.77 -7.80
N THR A 29 -8.12 2.78 -8.65
CA THR A 29 -9.39 3.01 -9.37
C THR A 29 -9.66 1.96 -10.47
N GLY A 30 -8.66 1.15 -10.81
CA GLY A 30 -8.74 0.07 -11.79
C GLY A 30 -7.55 -0.88 -11.70
N ARG A 31 -7.59 -1.98 -12.47
CA ARG A 31 -6.49 -2.96 -12.54
C ARG A 31 -5.26 -2.36 -13.22
N GLY A 32 -4.08 -2.84 -12.84
CA GLY A 32 -2.83 -2.46 -13.51
C GLY A 32 -2.44 -1.00 -13.35
N VAL A 33 -2.96 -0.28 -12.33
CA VAL A 33 -2.54 1.09 -12.01
C VAL A 33 -1.31 1.14 -11.08
N GLY A 34 -0.74 -0.01 -10.72
CA GLY A 34 0.49 -0.10 -9.94
C GLY A 34 0.32 -0.09 -8.42
N VAL A 35 -0.82 -0.56 -7.88
CA VAL A 35 -1.07 -0.62 -6.42
C VAL A 35 -0.02 -1.46 -5.71
N THR A 36 0.15 -2.73 -6.10
CA THR A 36 1.18 -3.63 -5.56
C THR A 36 2.58 -3.02 -5.63
N HIS A 37 2.91 -2.42 -6.76
CA HIS A 37 4.21 -1.79 -6.97
C HIS A 37 4.42 -0.61 -6.00
N PHE A 38 3.44 0.29 -5.90
CA PHE A 38 3.51 1.44 -4.99
C PHE A 38 3.52 1.02 -3.51
N THR A 39 2.79 -0.04 -3.15
CA THR A 39 2.80 -0.63 -1.82
C THR A 39 4.20 -1.08 -1.42
N VAL A 40 4.89 -1.83 -2.29
CA VAL A 40 6.26 -2.31 -2.04
C VAL A 40 7.26 -1.15 -2.01
N MET A 41 7.14 -0.17 -2.93
CA MET A 41 7.96 1.05 -2.88
C MET A 41 7.77 1.82 -1.57
N THR A 42 6.54 1.91 -1.06
CA THR A 42 6.23 2.58 0.21
C THR A 42 6.91 1.87 1.37
N ALA A 43 6.89 0.54 1.38
CA ALA A 43 7.60 -0.26 2.38
C ALA A 43 9.12 -0.03 2.32
N GLY A 44 9.70 0.03 1.11
CA GLY A 44 11.11 0.33 0.90
C GLY A 44 11.52 1.72 1.44
N TYR A 45 10.71 2.74 1.17
CA TYR A 45 10.96 4.08 1.71
C TYR A 45 10.83 4.12 3.24
N LEU A 46 9.73 3.62 3.80
CA LEU A 46 9.47 3.69 5.24
C LEU A 46 10.47 2.84 6.05
N GLY A 47 10.80 1.63 5.58
CA GLY A 47 11.74 0.73 6.23
C GLY A 47 13.20 1.11 5.98
N GLY A 48 13.57 1.33 4.71
CA GLY A 48 14.95 1.58 4.31
C GLY A 48 15.45 2.98 4.63
N VAL A 49 14.60 4.01 4.46
CA VAL A 49 14.98 5.42 4.65
C VAL A 49 14.57 5.91 6.04
N LEU A 50 13.30 5.75 6.42
CA LEU A 50 12.80 6.24 7.71
C LEU A 50 13.03 5.27 8.88
N ARG A 51 13.58 4.08 8.62
CA ARG A 51 13.87 3.04 9.63
C ARG A 51 12.64 2.65 10.46
N LYS A 52 11.43 2.74 9.87
CA LYS A 52 10.19 2.28 10.50
C LYS A 52 10.08 0.77 10.39
N ARG A 53 9.67 0.10 11.47
CA ARG A 53 9.27 -1.31 11.39
C ARG A 53 7.94 -1.44 10.65
N CYS A 54 7.94 -2.10 9.50
CA CYS A 54 6.80 -2.14 8.58
C CYS A 54 6.16 -3.53 8.46
N ALA A 55 4.82 -3.55 8.47
CA ALA A 55 4.03 -4.69 7.99
C ALA A 55 3.34 -4.31 6.67
N VAL A 56 3.30 -5.23 5.71
CA VAL A 56 2.70 -5.02 4.39
C VAL A 56 1.64 -6.10 4.16
N LEU A 57 0.38 -5.70 3.98
CA LEU A 57 -0.76 -6.60 3.90
C LEU A 57 -1.32 -6.58 2.49
N GLU A 58 -1.37 -7.73 1.83
CA GLU A 58 -2.14 -7.93 0.61
C GLU A 58 -3.59 -8.23 0.99
N TRP A 59 -4.44 -7.20 0.99
CA TRP A 59 -5.87 -7.31 1.28
C TRP A 59 -6.69 -7.26 -0.01
N ASN A 60 -6.30 -8.14 -0.92
CA ASN A 60 -6.93 -8.36 -2.22
C ASN A 60 -6.80 -9.86 -2.57
N SER A 61 -7.27 -10.24 -3.76
CA SER A 61 -7.21 -11.63 -4.24
C SER A 61 -6.24 -11.82 -5.42
N HIS A 62 -5.22 -10.98 -5.58
CA HIS A 62 -4.28 -11.03 -6.70
C HIS A 62 -3.13 -12.04 -6.51
N GLU A 63 -2.82 -12.41 -5.27
CA GLU A 63 -1.78 -13.38 -4.91
C GLU A 63 -0.35 -12.96 -5.34
N ASP A 64 -0.14 -11.66 -5.55
CA ASP A 64 1.15 -11.08 -5.92
C ASP A 64 2.18 -11.35 -4.82
N PHE A 65 1.79 -11.22 -3.54
CA PHE A 65 2.71 -11.47 -2.42
C PHE A 65 3.06 -12.96 -2.28
N GLN A 66 2.13 -13.85 -2.62
CA GLN A 66 2.43 -15.28 -2.71
C GLN A 66 3.47 -15.57 -3.80
N ASN A 67 3.38 -14.91 -4.94
CA ASN A 67 4.36 -15.02 -6.02
C ASN A 67 5.71 -14.43 -5.60
N MET A 68 5.72 -13.26 -4.96
CA MET A 68 6.93 -12.66 -4.38
C MET A 68 7.60 -13.60 -3.38
N ARG A 69 6.84 -14.23 -2.46
CA ARG A 69 7.41 -15.18 -1.49
C ARG A 69 8.11 -16.34 -2.18
N LYS A 70 7.45 -16.97 -3.17
CA LYS A 70 8.01 -18.12 -3.90
C LYS A 70 9.33 -17.79 -4.60
N LEU A 71 9.47 -16.56 -5.13
CA LEU A 71 10.63 -16.14 -5.92
C LEU A 71 11.74 -15.50 -5.10
N CYS A 72 11.39 -14.76 -4.04
CA CYS A 72 12.33 -13.94 -3.27
C CYS A 72 12.74 -14.56 -1.94
N THR A 73 12.11 -15.66 -1.52
CA THR A 73 12.43 -16.34 -0.24
C THR A 73 12.86 -17.78 -0.46
N LYS A 74 13.70 -18.31 0.44
CA LYS A 74 14.09 -19.73 0.41
C LYS A 74 12.87 -20.61 0.75
N GLU A 75 12.84 -21.83 0.22
CA GLU A 75 11.70 -22.78 0.18
C GLU A 75 11.08 -23.25 1.52
N GLN A 76 11.38 -22.59 2.65
CA GLN A 76 10.86 -22.94 3.98
C GLN A 76 10.07 -21.82 4.66
N SER A 77 9.74 -20.74 3.97
CA SER A 77 8.81 -19.73 4.49
C SER A 77 7.42 -20.35 4.64
N GLN A 78 6.88 -20.34 5.86
CA GLN A 78 5.50 -20.77 6.09
C GLN A 78 4.55 -19.90 5.26
N ALA A 79 3.55 -20.51 4.65
CA ALA A 79 2.52 -19.77 3.91
C ALA A 79 1.85 -18.71 4.81
N GLY A 80 1.47 -17.58 4.24
CA GLY A 80 0.75 -16.50 4.92
C GLY A 80 1.61 -15.35 5.45
N CYS A 81 2.89 -15.53 5.73
CA CYS A 81 3.78 -14.42 6.11
C CYS A 81 5.24 -14.70 5.77
N PHE A 82 5.94 -13.70 5.24
CA PHE A 82 7.37 -13.77 4.96
C PHE A 82 8.05 -12.41 5.17
N GLN A 83 9.34 -12.45 5.46
CA GLN A 83 10.15 -11.24 5.54
C GLN A 83 10.90 -11.06 4.22
N LEU A 84 10.88 -9.84 3.69
CA LEU A 84 11.66 -9.44 2.53
C LEU A 84 12.25 -8.06 2.80
N LEU A 85 13.58 -7.96 2.72
CA LEU A 85 14.34 -6.78 3.17
C LEU A 85 13.96 -6.42 4.63
N GLU A 86 13.64 -5.17 4.92
CA GLU A 86 13.28 -4.67 6.26
C GLU A 86 11.76 -4.75 6.59
N ALA A 87 10.94 -5.40 5.76
CA ALA A 87 9.48 -5.45 5.95
C ALA A 87 8.93 -6.88 6.05
N ASP A 88 7.89 -7.02 6.88
CA ASP A 88 7.13 -8.26 7.05
C ASP A 88 5.87 -8.22 6.16
N TYR A 89 5.80 -9.13 5.20
CA TYR A 89 4.70 -9.24 4.23
C TYR A 89 3.69 -10.31 4.66
N TYR A 90 2.41 -10.02 4.47
CA TYR A 90 1.28 -10.89 4.81
C TYR A 90 0.42 -11.14 3.58
N GLU A 91 0.34 -12.40 3.18
CA GLU A 91 -0.46 -12.87 2.04
C GLU A 91 -1.93 -12.99 2.44
N ARG A 92 -2.87 -12.75 1.51
CA ARG A 92 -4.31 -12.97 1.73
C ARG A 92 -4.80 -12.39 3.07
N ALA A 93 -4.35 -11.17 3.36
CA ALA A 93 -4.62 -10.49 4.60
C ALA A 93 -6.11 -10.12 4.72
N GLY A 94 -6.55 -9.95 5.96
CA GLY A 94 -7.89 -9.52 6.29
C GLY A 94 -7.90 -8.74 7.60
N ILE A 95 -9.11 -8.55 8.16
CA ILE A 95 -9.30 -7.82 9.41
C ILE A 95 -8.49 -8.42 10.56
N ASP A 96 -8.42 -9.76 10.64
CA ASP A 96 -7.67 -10.45 11.68
C ASP A 96 -6.16 -10.18 11.57
N THR A 97 -5.62 -10.17 10.35
CA THR A 97 -4.21 -9.84 10.09
C THR A 97 -3.91 -8.39 10.47
N LEU A 98 -4.80 -7.45 10.14
CA LEU A 98 -4.66 -6.05 10.53
C LEU A 98 -4.66 -5.89 12.05
N LEU A 99 -5.60 -6.54 12.75
CA LEU A 99 -5.69 -6.51 14.21
C LEU A 99 -4.46 -7.13 14.88
N LEU A 100 -3.91 -8.21 14.30
CA LEU A 100 -2.64 -8.78 14.73
C LEU A 100 -1.50 -7.76 14.57
N CYS A 101 -1.37 -7.14 13.41
CA CYS A 101 -0.31 -6.15 13.13
C CYS A 101 -0.41 -4.93 14.06
N LYS A 102 -1.63 -4.48 14.38
CA LYS A 102 -1.87 -3.42 15.38
C LYS A 102 -1.31 -3.74 16.77
N LYS A 103 -1.23 -5.02 17.13
CA LYS A 103 -0.69 -5.49 18.41
C LYS A 103 0.78 -5.90 18.34
N SER A 104 1.37 -5.99 17.15
CA SER A 104 2.70 -6.59 16.94
C SER A 104 3.86 -5.58 16.97
N GLY A 105 3.61 -4.33 17.36
CA GLY A 105 4.65 -3.31 17.53
C GLY A 105 5.22 -2.73 16.22
N TYR A 106 4.51 -2.88 15.09
CA TYR A 106 4.86 -2.19 13.84
C TYR A 106 4.65 -0.68 13.99
N GLN A 107 5.51 0.13 13.37
CA GLN A 107 5.33 1.59 13.30
C GLN A 107 4.51 2.00 12.07
N ALA A 108 4.56 1.21 11.00
CA ALA A 108 3.73 1.40 9.81
C ALA A 108 3.08 0.07 9.40
N VAL A 109 1.78 0.09 9.14
CA VAL A 109 1.06 -1.03 8.53
C VAL A 109 0.52 -0.54 7.19
N ILE A 110 1.08 -1.05 6.11
CA ILE A 110 0.75 -0.66 4.73
C ILE A 110 -0.20 -1.72 4.19
N VAL A 111 -1.35 -1.29 3.66
CA VAL A 111 -2.39 -2.19 3.19
C VAL A 111 -2.64 -1.96 1.70
N ASP A 112 -2.39 -3.00 0.92
CA ASP A 112 -2.76 -3.08 -0.49
C ASP A 112 -4.19 -3.59 -0.60
N TYR A 113 -5.12 -2.69 -0.94
CA TYR A 113 -6.53 -3.04 -1.10
C TYR A 113 -6.90 -3.49 -2.52
N GLY A 114 -5.92 -3.63 -3.42
CA GLY A 114 -6.15 -3.93 -4.81
C GLY A 114 -6.95 -2.81 -5.48
N THR A 115 -8.13 -3.14 -6.00
CA THR A 115 -8.99 -2.18 -6.69
C THR A 115 -10.25 -1.81 -5.91
N VAL A 116 -10.80 -0.62 -6.16
CA VAL A 116 -12.09 -0.18 -5.59
C VAL A 116 -13.27 -1.11 -5.92
N ARG A 117 -13.12 -2.03 -6.88
CA ARG A 117 -14.13 -3.03 -7.24
C ARG A 117 -14.12 -4.27 -6.34
N GLU A 118 -13.08 -4.44 -5.53
CA GLU A 118 -12.92 -5.61 -4.64
C GLU A 118 -13.61 -5.44 -3.29
N GLY A 119 -14.34 -4.34 -3.08
CA GLY A 119 -15.23 -4.17 -1.93
C GLY A 119 -14.57 -3.66 -0.65
N ASN A 120 -13.26 -3.37 -0.66
CA ASN A 120 -12.53 -2.94 0.54
C ASN A 120 -12.44 -1.41 0.74
N LEU A 121 -13.29 -0.64 0.06
CA LEU A 121 -13.26 0.83 0.13
C LEU A 121 -13.56 1.36 1.54
N GLU A 122 -14.48 0.75 2.28
CA GLU A 122 -14.82 1.20 3.64
C GLU A 122 -13.65 1.02 4.62
N GLU A 123 -12.91 -0.09 4.52
CA GLU A 123 -11.73 -0.30 5.36
C GLU A 123 -10.60 0.64 4.98
N PHE A 124 -10.40 0.89 3.67
CA PHE A 124 -9.47 1.90 3.19
C PHE A 124 -9.77 3.29 3.77
N LEU A 125 -11.04 3.69 3.83
CA LEU A 125 -11.45 5.00 4.37
C LEU A 125 -11.20 5.14 5.88
N ARG A 126 -10.89 4.04 6.59
CA ARG A 126 -10.52 4.04 8.01
C ARG A 126 -9.01 4.11 8.25
N CYS A 127 -8.19 4.05 7.20
CA CYS A 127 -6.74 4.20 7.32
C CYS A 127 -6.38 5.64 7.71
N ASP A 128 -5.32 5.79 8.52
CA ASP A 128 -4.80 7.09 8.96
C ASP A 128 -4.27 7.92 7.79
N ARG A 129 -3.66 7.23 6.81
CA ARG A 129 -3.17 7.80 5.57
C ARG A 129 -3.70 7.00 4.38
N GLN A 130 -4.11 7.71 3.34
CA GLN A 130 -4.85 7.13 2.23
C GLN A 130 -4.27 7.60 0.90
N PHE A 131 -3.99 6.64 0.01
CA PHE A 131 -3.55 6.90 -1.36
C PHE A 131 -4.50 6.21 -2.35
N VAL A 132 -5.09 7.01 -3.24
CA VAL A 132 -5.86 6.50 -4.38
C VAL A 132 -4.99 6.57 -5.62
N LEU A 133 -4.77 5.42 -6.26
CA LEU A 133 -3.98 5.31 -7.48
C LEU A 133 -4.88 5.20 -8.69
N GLY A 134 -4.57 5.98 -9.71
CA GLY A 134 -5.24 5.96 -11.00
C GLY A 134 -4.27 5.82 -12.16
N SER A 135 -4.86 5.78 -13.36
CA SER A 135 -4.15 5.86 -14.62
C SER A 135 -4.89 6.82 -15.54
N LEU A 136 -4.13 7.64 -16.25
CA LEU A 136 -4.65 8.60 -17.21
C LEU A 136 -4.51 8.10 -18.65
N THR A 137 -4.21 6.80 -18.85
CA THR A 137 -4.32 6.18 -20.17
C THR A 137 -5.76 6.18 -20.66
N GLU A 138 -5.93 6.18 -21.97
CA GLU A 138 -7.22 6.39 -22.62
C GLU A 138 -8.27 5.35 -22.20
N TRP A 139 -7.85 4.09 -21.99
CA TRP A 139 -8.73 3.00 -21.57
C TRP A 139 -9.00 2.95 -20.06
N GLN A 140 -8.31 3.74 -19.23
CA GLN A 140 -8.53 3.79 -17.78
C GLN A 140 -9.04 5.15 -17.28
N LEU A 141 -8.92 6.19 -18.11
CA LEU A 141 -9.27 7.57 -17.75
C LEU A 141 -10.72 7.69 -17.27
N GLU A 142 -11.66 7.04 -17.94
CA GLU A 142 -13.08 7.10 -17.53
C GLU A 142 -13.30 6.49 -16.15
N ALA A 143 -12.68 5.34 -15.87
CA ALA A 143 -12.78 4.70 -14.56
C ALA A 143 -12.18 5.58 -13.45
N PHE A 144 -11.03 6.20 -13.72
CA PHE A 144 -10.38 7.14 -12.79
C PHE A 144 -11.25 8.37 -12.52
N LEU A 145 -11.69 9.07 -13.57
CA LEU A 145 -12.55 10.26 -13.45
C LEU A 145 -13.89 9.93 -12.79
N GLY A 146 -14.47 8.78 -13.12
CA GLY A 146 -15.73 8.29 -12.55
C GLY A 146 -15.62 8.03 -11.05
N PHE A 147 -14.52 7.43 -10.59
CA PHE A 147 -14.27 7.25 -9.15
C PHE A 147 -14.10 8.59 -8.45
N GLU A 148 -13.23 9.46 -8.96
CA GLU A 148 -12.95 10.76 -8.34
C GLU A 148 -14.17 11.68 -8.30
N ARG A 149 -15.08 11.63 -9.28
CA ARG A 149 -16.33 12.43 -9.25
C ARG A 149 -17.33 11.96 -8.20
N LYS A 150 -17.34 10.66 -7.87
CA LYS A 150 -18.29 10.08 -6.90
C LYS A 150 -17.94 10.41 -5.45
N GLY A 151 -16.66 10.67 -5.15
CA GLY A 151 -16.25 11.04 -3.80
C GLY A 151 -16.74 12.45 -3.43
N LYS A 152 -17.48 12.57 -2.33
CA LYS A 152 -17.87 13.89 -1.79
C LYS A 152 -16.62 14.63 -1.32
N LYS A 153 -16.41 15.87 -1.79
CA LYS A 153 -15.20 16.68 -1.45
C LYS A 153 -14.93 16.81 0.05
N ALA A 154 -15.96 16.82 0.90
CA ALA A 154 -15.82 16.92 2.36
C ALA A 154 -15.35 15.61 3.05
N GLU A 155 -15.42 14.47 2.35
CA GLU A 155 -15.03 13.15 2.86
C GLU A 155 -13.68 12.68 2.28
N LYS A 156 -13.07 13.45 1.38
CA LYS A 156 -11.80 13.07 0.73
C LYS A 156 -10.60 13.43 1.60
N SER A 157 -10.10 12.47 2.35
CA SER A 157 -8.81 12.55 3.06
C SER A 157 -7.62 11.98 2.27
N TRP A 158 -7.87 11.32 1.13
CA TRP A 158 -6.83 10.67 0.36
C TRP A 158 -6.02 11.61 -0.53
N LYS A 159 -4.78 11.20 -0.82
CA LYS A 159 -3.96 11.77 -1.88
C LYS A 159 -4.22 11.01 -3.17
N THR A 160 -4.46 11.73 -4.26
CA THR A 160 -4.68 11.16 -5.58
C THR A 160 -3.36 11.09 -6.34
N LEU A 161 -2.97 9.88 -6.72
CA LEU A 161 -1.73 9.58 -7.42
C LEU A 161 -2.02 8.91 -8.78
N VAL A 162 -1.15 9.12 -9.76
CA VAL A 162 -1.25 8.45 -11.07
C VAL A 162 0.08 7.85 -11.50
N SER A 163 0.01 6.64 -12.07
CA SER A 163 1.19 5.92 -12.57
C SER A 163 1.45 6.17 -14.06
N PHE A 164 0.38 6.28 -14.87
CA PHE A 164 0.48 6.34 -16.33
C PHE A 164 -0.32 7.50 -16.95
N GLY A 165 0.00 7.80 -18.21
CA GLY A 165 -0.57 8.90 -19.02
C GLY A 165 0.33 10.13 -19.04
N SER A 166 0.12 11.04 -20.00
CA SER A 166 0.99 12.21 -20.22
C SER A 166 0.80 13.31 -19.16
N GLU A 167 1.71 14.29 -19.14
CA GLU A 167 1.56 15.48 -18.29
C GLU A 167 0.38 16.36 -18.74
N GLU A 168 0.07 16.42 -20.02
CA GLU A 168 -1.13 17.09 -20.54
C GLU A 168 -2.39 16.42 -20.01
N ALA A 169 -2.43 15.09 -20.02
CA ALA A 169 -3.55 14.33 -19.47
C ALA A 169 -3.72 14.61 -17.97
N ARG A 170 -2.61 14.70 -17.21
CA ARG A 170 -2.63 15.02 -15.78
C ARG A 170 -3.18 16.41 -15.52
N LYS A 171 -2.63 17.43 -16.19
CA LYS A 171 -3.11 18.83 -16.08
C LYS A 171 -4.59 18.96 -16.47
N ASN A 172 -5.03 18.24 -17.50
CA ASN A 172 -6.43 18.22 -17.91
C ASN A 172 -7.33 17.54 -16.88
N ALA A 173 -6.88 16.45 -16.26
CA ALA A 173 -7.61 15.77 -15.20
C ALA A 173 -7.72 16.64 -13.94
N GLU A 174 -6.64 17.31 -13.52
CA GLU A 174 -6.64 18.26 -12.40
C GLU A 174 -7.65 19.39 -12.63
N LYS A 175 -7.67 19.99 -13.82
CA LYS A 175 -8.66 21.02 -14.18
C LYS A 175 -10.10 20.49 -14.11
N ARG A 176 -10.34 19.29 -14.65
CA ARG A 176 -11.68 18.67 -14.69
C ARG A 176 -12.20 18.27 -13.31
N LEU A 177 -11.33 17.80 -12.43
CA LEU A 177 -11.69 17.32 -11.10
C LEU A 177 -11.56 18.39 -10.02
N ASN A 178 -10.78 19.46 -10.29
CA ASN A 178 -10.41 20.50 -9.35
C ASN A 178 -9.84 19.91 -8.05
N ILE A 179 -8.84 19.03 -8.21
CA ILE A 179 -8.03 18.39 -7.14
C ILE A 179 -6.56 18.31 -7.61
N PRO A 180 -5.58 18.33 -6.70
CA PRO A 180 -4.20 18.03 -7.04
C PRO A 180 -4.03 16.54 -7.38
N ILE A 181 -3.23 16.24 -8.41
CA ILE A 181 -2.89 14.87 -8.83
C ILE A 181 -1.37 14.77 -8.96
N SER A 182 -0.74 13.96 -8.11
CA SER A 182 0.71 13.74 -8.16
C SER A 182 1.07 12.53 -9.03
N ARG A 183 2.15 12.63 -9.79
CA ARG A 183 2.70 11.51 -10.55
C ARG A 183 3.66 10.70 -9.69
N ILE A 184 3.49 9.39 -9.68
CA ILE A 184 4.46 8.48 -9.07
C ILE A 184 5.70 8.43 -9.97
N PRO A 185 6.92 8.64 -9.43
CA PRO A 185 8.14 8.55 -10.22
C PRO A 185 8.32 7.12 -10.74
N VAL A 186 8.95 6.98 -11.91
CA VAL A 186 9.19 5.66 -12.51
C VAL A 186 10.18 4.90 -11.65
N SER A 187 9.77 3.74 -11.14
CA SER A 187 10.67 2.77 -10.51
C SER A 187 10.75 1.51 -11.36
N VAL A 188 11.91 1.29 -11.99
CA VAL A 188 12.17 0.08 -12.78
C VAL A 188 12.29 -1.14 -11.86
N ASP A 189 12.91 -0.95 -10.70
CA ASP A 189 13.02 -1.94 -9.63
C ASP A 189 12.29 -1.41 -8.40
N VAL A 190 11.23 -2.11 -8.00
CA VAL A 190 10.37 -1.73 -6.87
C VAL A 190 11.12 -1.72 -5.52
N PHE A 191 12.25 -2.43 -5.43
CA PHE A 191 13.08 -2.51 -4.22
C PHE A 191 14.15 -1.41 -4.16
N ALA A 192 14.42 -0.72 -5.26
CA ALA A 192 15.41 0.34 -5.32
C ALA A 192 14.79 1.67 -4.85
N VAL A 193 15.44 2.32 -3.86
CA VAL A 193 15.03 3.63 -3.37
C VAL A 193 16.01 4.69 -3.89
N THR A 194 15.61 5.42 -4.93
CA THR A 194 16.41 6.48 -5.55
C THR A 194 16.15 7.84 -4.90
N GLY A 195 17.00 8.83 -5.18
CA GLY A 195 16.80 10.21 -4.71
C GLY A 195 15.48 10.84 -5.18
N GLU A 196 15.03 10.52 -6.41
CA GLU A 196 13.73 10.96 -6.94
C GLU A 196 12.58 10.36 -6.12
N ILE A 197 12.65 9.06 -5.81
CA ILE A 197 11.65 8.37 -4.98
C ILE A 197 11.62 8.96 -3.57
N ILE A 198 12.78 9.25 -2.97
CA ILE A 198 12.87 9.90 -1.66
C ILE A 198 12.19 11.28 -1.69
N GLY A 199 12.53 12.12 -2.67
CA GLY A 199 11.94 13.45 -2.82
C GLY A 199 10.43 13.42 -3.11
N PHE A 200 9.95 12.39 -3.79
CA PHE A 200 8.51 12.14 -3.94
C PHE A 200 7.84 11.86 -2.60
N TYR A 201 8.37 10.92 -1.80
CA TYR A 201 7.74 10.54 -0.53
C TYR A 201 7.79 11.62 0.55
N GLN A 202 8.83 12.47 0.57
CA GLN A 202 8.94 13.62 1.50
C GLN A 202 7.80 14.65 1.35
N GLN A 203 7.06 14.62 0.24
CA GLN A 203 5.87 15.47 0.07
C GLN A 203 4.66 14.95 0.86
N PHE A 204 4.72 13.70 1.33
CA PHE A 204 3.61 13.02 1.99
C PHE A 204 3.92 12.61 3.43
N PHE A 205 5.18 12.30 3.76
CA PHE A 205 5.64 11.84 5.09
C PHE A 205 6.58 12.86 5.74
#